data_AF-A0A2N5XKG7-F1
#
_entry.id   AF-A0A2N5XKG7-F1
#
_cell.length_a   1.000
_cell.length_b   1.000
_cell.length_c   1.000
_cell.angle_alpha   90.00
_cell.angle_beta   90.00
_cell.angle_gamma   90.00
#
_symmetry.space_group_name_H-M   'P 1'
#
loop_
_entity.id
_entity.type
_entity.pdbx_description
1 polymer ?
#
loop_
_entity_poly.entity_id
_entity_poly.type
_entity_poly.pdbx_seq_one_letter_code
_entity_poly.pdbx_strand_id
1 'polypeptide(L)'
;MYEAFKLVLDAPDAARWLAYLRQQKPEIEPATLEAISNEIVATDAQTHHETPLYLRALSGIGAIISGFLILYLLYLFGLFELDQISLSVNGLVLMSVATLLYRSGLNSTGLKQDFLFQIGLTLLQAGKVSLISGLAMVAYDILDLGFAWPIVIILGLVAVLSFLLFPSSLERFVAASSFLISLWVCLLLDTSARWQGGMFTLLVIVHLFGIAAFLHWSILRRHVLALYDALLVSLCIGVGIIATFIKLTALGQVPQAVASFSLGLAGFSEKWPTQIALALALLALIFWVAGTGRSKLSEPLLAACAGVLVLTLISDPGILLALGLMILGYATHRPAHILLGLAFALGFGFYYYYALDLTLLQKSAILIASGLLFLAAAGYIRWRRWHVPQKARTNPRETNNA
;
A
#
# COMPACT_ATOMS: atom_id res chain seq x y z
N MET A 1 19.90 6.62 -25.05
CA MET A 1 19.87 7.13 -23.66
C MET A 1 19.20 6.14 -22.71
N TYR A 2 18.07 5.52 -23.08
CA TYR A 2 17.42 4.45 -22.28
C TYR A 2 18.24 3.14 -22.21
N GLU A 3 18.82 2.68 -23.33
CA GLU A 3 19.78 1.55 -23.36
C GLU A 3 21.03 1.83 -22.52
N ALA A 4 21.54 3.06 -22.56
CA ALA A 4 22.66 3.49 -21.72
C ALA A 4 22.27 3.56 -20.23
N PHE A 5 21.01 3.90 -19.90
CA PHE A 5 20.52 3.96 -18.53
C PHE A 5 20.27 2.57 -17.93
N LYS A 6 19.81 1.63 -18.76
CA LYS A 6 19.62 0.22 -18.39
C LYS A 6 20.97 -0.47 -18.15
N LEU A 7 21.97 -0.19 -19.00
CA LEU A 7 23.35 -0.65 -18.80
C LEU A 7 24.04 -0.02 -17.57
N VAL A 8 23.57 1.16 -17.14
CA VAL A 8 24.08 1.91 -15.96
C VAL A 8 23.51 1.41 -14.64
N LEU A 9 22.28 0.89 -14.64
CA LEU A 9 21.67 0.29 -13.45
C LEU A 9 22.28 -1.07 -13.08
N ASP A 10 22.85 -1.79 -14.05
CA ASP A 10 23.52 -3.08 -13.85
C ASP A 10 25.05 -2.95 -13.63
N ALA A 11 25.60 -1.73 -13.64
CA ALA A 11 27.04 -1.53 -13.54
C ALA A 11 27.51 -1.46 -12.06
N PRO A 12 28.45 -2.31 -11.63
CA PRO A 12 28.92 -2.44 -10.24
C PRO A 12 29.76 -1.24 -9.71
N ASP A 13 29.66 -0.06 -10.34
CA ASP A 13 30.53 1.09 -10.07
C ASP A 13 29.81 2.44 -10.30
N ALA A 14 28.56 2.55 -9.83
CA ALA A 14 27.74 3.78 -9.87
C ALA A 14 28.51 5.04 -9.44
N ALA A 15 29.40 4.91 -8.44
CA ALA A 15 30.24 5.99 -7.94
C ALA A 15 31.27 6.49 -8.97
N ARG A 16 31.91 5.58 -9.75
CA ARG A 16 32.85 5.97 -10.82
C ARG A 16 32.13 6.66 -11.97
N TRP A 17 30.90 6.23 -12.26
CA TRP A 17 30.11 6.82 -13.33
C TRP A 17 29.56 8.21 -12.99
N LEU A 18 29.14 8.43 -11.74
CA LEU A 18 28.80 9.76 -11.23
C LEU A 18 30.00 10.71 -11.26
N ALA A 19 31.19 10.22 -10.89
CA ALA A 19 32.43 10.99 -11.01
C ALA A 19 32.75 11.35 -12.47
N TYR A 20 32.54 10.42 -13.41
CA TYR A 20 32.69 10.66 -14.85
C TYR A 20 31.70 11.71 -15.38
N LEU A 21 30.42 11.63 -15.01
CA LEU A 21 29.43 12.64 -15.40
C LEU A 21 29.76 14.03 -14.85
N ARG A 22 30.24 14.10 -13.60
CA ARG A 22 30.67 15.36 -12.96
C ARG A 22 31.85 16.01 -13.70
N GLN A 23 32.73 15.20 -14.30
CA GLN A 23 33.86 15.66 -15.09
C GLN A 23 33.49 16.03 -16.53
N GLN A 24 32.65 15.24 -17.20
CA GLN A 24 32.39 15.42 -18.64
C GLN A 24 31.20 16.31 -18.99
N LYS A 25 30.24 16.51 -18.07
CA LYS A 25 29.05 17.33 -18.32
C LYS A 25 28.77 18.30 -17.18
N PRO A 26 29.56 19.38 -17.06
CA PRO A 26 29.38 20.40 -16.02
C PRO A 26 28.07 21.20 -16.14
N GLU A 27 27.37 21.08 -17.26
CA GLU A 27 26.05 21.72 -17.49
C GLU A 27 24.90 21.04 -16.74
N ILE A 28 25.10 19.86 -16.16
CA ILE A 28 24.06 19.18 -15.39
C ILE A 28 23.98 19.83 -14.01
N GLU A 29 22.79 20.35 -13.68
CA GLU A 29 22.52 21.00 -12.41
C GLU A 29 22.86 20.05 -11.24
N PRO A 30 23.62 20.50 -10.22
CA PRO A 30 24.11 19.64 -9.14
C PRO A 30 22.98 18.93 -8.38
N ALA A 31 21.80 19.57 -8.27
CA ALA A 31 20.61 18.97 -7.67
C ALA A 31 20.11 17.74 -8.45
N THR A 32 20.26 17.73 -9.78
CA THR A 32 19.88 16.58 -10.63
C THR A 32 20.86 15.43 -10.48
N LEU A 33 22.16 15.72 -10.37
CA LEU A 33 23.19 14.69 -10.11
C LEU A 33 23.00 14.02 -8.74
N GLU A 34 22.62 14.79 -7.73
CA GLU A 34 22.33 14.27 -6.39
C GLU A 34 21.06 13.40 -6.40
N ALA A 35 20.00 13.81 -7.11
CA ALA A 35 18.80 13.01 -7.30
C ALA A 35 19.11 11.66 -8.00
N ILE A 36 19.91 11.68 -9.07
CA ILE A 36 20.33 10.47 -9.81
C ILE A 36 21.17 9.56 -8.91
N SER A 37 22.12 10.11 -8.16
CA SER A 37 22.93 9.34 -7.21
C SER A 37 22.07 8.65 -6.15
N ASN A 38 21.10 9.37 -5.59
CA ASN A 38 20.20 8.83 -4.59
C ASN A 38 19.31 7.71 -5.14
N GLU A 39 18.91 7.81 -6.41
CA GLU A 39 18.10 6.81 -7.10
C GLU A 39 18.90 5.53 -7.46
N ILE A 40 20.14 5.68 -7.94
CA ILE A 40 21.01 4.53 -8.23
C ILE A 40 21.32 3.76 -6.94
N VAL A 41 21.70 4.44 -5.87
CA VAL A 41 21.94 3.78 -4.57
C VAL A 41 20.66 3.14 -4.01
N ALA A 42 19.48 3.74 -4.26
CA ALA A 42 18.21 3.14 -3.86
C ALA A 42 17.83 1.89 -4.67
N THR A 43 18.37 1.75 -5.88
CA THR A 43 18.15 0.58 -6.74
C THR A 43 19.18 -0.51 -6.48
N ASP A 44 20.45 -0.15 -6.25
CA ASP A 44 21.53 -1.07 -5.89
C ASP A 44 21.34 -1.70 -4.50
N ALA A 45 20.73 -0.97 -3.56
CA ALA A 45 20.29 -1.57 -2.29
C ALA A 45 19.23 -2.68 -2.47
N GLN A 46 18.55 -2.75 -3.62
CA GLN A 46 17.54 -3.78 -3.91
C GLN A 46 18.09 -4.99 -4.66
N THR A 47 19.22 -4.87 -5.35
CA THR A 47 19.86 -5.98 -6.10
C THR A 47 20.64 -6.94 -5.18
N HIS A 48 21.03 -6.48 -3.99
CA HIS A 48 21.65 -7.32 -2.97
C HIS A 48 20.64 -8.19 -2.21
N HIS A 49 20.33 -9.37 -2.77
CA HIS A 49 19.84 -10.59 -2.08
C HIS A 49 18.87 -10.38 -0.90
N GLU A 50 17.85 -9.52 -1.06
CA GLU A 50 16.71 -9.57 -0.15
C GLU A 50 15.89 -10.82 -0.46
N THR A 51 15.54 -11.60 0.57
CA THR A 51 14.62 -12.74 0.44
C THR A 51 13.38 -12.32 -0.37
N PRO A 52 12.99 -13.08 -1.42
CA PRO A 52 11.87 -12.73 -2.27
C PRO A 52 10.62 -12.31 -1.48
N LEU A 53 9.95 -11.25 -1.94
CA LEU A 53 8.79 -10.67 -1.26
C LEU A 53 7.72 -11.72 -0.90
N TYR A 54 7.47 -12.69 -1.79
CA TYR A 54 6.50 -13.75 -1.55
C TYR A 54 6.90 -14.68 -0.39
N LEU A 55 8.20 -14.95 -0.19
CA LEU A 55 8.68 -15.73 0.95
C LEU A 55 8.51 -14.96 2.25
N ARG A 56 8.77 -13.65 2.23
CA ARG A 56 8.55 -12.77 3.40
C ARG A 56 7.07 -12.70 3.77
N ALA A 57 6.19 -12.53 2.79
CA ALA A 57 4.75 -12.54 3.00
C ALA A 57 4.26 -13.89 3.55
N LEU A 58 4.73 -15.00 2.98
CA LEU A 58 4.38 -16.35 3.44
C LEU A 58 4.86 -16.61 4.87
N SER A 59 6.09 -16.22 5.22
CA SER A 59 6.64 -16.32 6.57
C SER A 59 5.81 -15.49 7.57
N GLY A 60 5.45 -14.25 7.21
CA GLY A 60 4.62 -13.39 8.04
C GLY A 60 3.22 -13.95 8.28
N ILE A 61 2.53 -14.39 7.21
CA ILE A 61 1.22 -15.03 7.31
C ILE A 61 1.31 -16.32 8.14
N GLY A 62 2.33 -17.14 7.90
CA GLY A 62 2.58 -18.35 8.67
C GLY A 62 2.81 -18.08 10.15
N ALA A 63 3.54 -17.01 10.48
CA ALA A 63 3.76 -16.59 11.87
C ALA A 63 2.46 -16.13 12.55
N ILE A 64 1.59 -15.41 11.83
CA ILE A 64 0.28 -15.00 12.35
C ILE A 64 -0.59 -16.23 12.64
N ILE A 65 -0.74 -17.13 11.65
CA ILE A 65 -1.57 -18.34 11.79
C ILE A 65 -1.03 -19.23 12.91
N SER A 66 0.28 -19.50 12.91
CA SER A 66 0.92 -20.30 13.95
C SER A 66 0.81 -19.63 15.33
N GLY A 67 0.87 -18.29 15.40
CA GLY A 67 0.67 -17.55 16.64
C GLY A 67 -0.70 -17.78 17.24
N PHE A 68 -1.76 -17.74 16.43
CA PHE A 68 -3.11 -18.09 16.87
C PHE A 68 -3.23 -19.54 17.35
N LEU A 69 -2.61 -20.48 16.62
CA LEU A 69 -2.60 -21.89 17.01
C LEU A 69 -1.87 -22.12 18.34
N ILE A 70 -0.74 -21.43 18.56
CA ILE A 70 -0.01 -21.49 19.83
C ILE A 70 -0.86 -20.93 20.97
N LEU A 71 -1.48 -19.77 20.80
CA LEU A 71 -2.37 -19.22 21.83
C LEU A 71 -3.51 -20.19 22.16
N TYR A 72 -4.12 -20.78 21.14
CA TYR A 72 -5.18 -21.77 21.31
C TYR A 72 -4.69 -23.02 22.05
N LEU A 73 -3.49 -23.50 21.72
CA LEU A 73 -2.87 -24.65 22.39
C LEU A 73 -2.58 -24.35 23.87
N LEU A 74 -2.02 -23.18 24.18
CA LEU A 74 -1.73 -22.77 25.55
C LEU A 74 -3.01 -22.66 26.38
N TYR A 75 -4.09 -22.15 25.78
CA TYR A 75 -5.41 -22.11 26.40
C TYR A 75 -5.94 -23.52 26.70
N LEU A 76 -5.87 -24.45 25.74
CA LEU A 76 -6.34 -25.83 25.93
C LEU A 76 -5.59 -26.59 27.05
N PHE A 77 -4.30 -26.32 27.22
CA PHE A 77 -3.50 -26.93 28.29
C PHE A 77 -3.69 -26.26 29.66
N GLY A 78 -4.55 -25.24 29.78
CA GLY A 78 -4.76 -24.50 31.02
C GLY A 78 -3.55 -23.68 31.46
N LEU A 79 -2.59 -23.43 30.55
CA LEU A 79 -1.47 -22.52 30.78
C LEU A 79 -1.85 -21.06 30.54
N PHE A 80 -3.05 -20.84 29.98
CA PHE A 80 -3.59 -19.55 29.62
C PHE A 80 -5.02 -19.43 30.11
N GLU A 81 -5.26 -18.53 31.06
CA GLU A 81 -6.61 -18.10 31.42
C GLU A 81 -7.00 -16.88 30.58
N LEU A 82 -8.28 -16.80 30.19
CA LEU A 82 -8.84 -15.68 29.41
C LEU A 82 -9.24 -14.50 30.32
N ASP A 83 -8.46 -14.27 31.37
CA ASP A 83 -8.62 -13.10 32.24
C ASP A 83 -7.72 -11.94 31.73
N GLN A 84 -8.00 -10.73 32.21
CA GLN A 84 -7.33 -9.52 31.74
C GLN A 84 -5.82 -9.52 32.08
N ILE A 85 -5.47 -10.06 33.26
CA ILE A 85 -4.13 -10.01 33.83
C ILE A 85 -3.24 -11.07 33.18
N SER A 86 -3.68 -12.33 33.13
CA SER A 86 -3.06 -13.45 32.43
C SER A 86 -2.77 -13.08 30.98
N LEU A 87 -3.76 -12.57 30.23
CA LEU A 87 -3.57 -12.19 28.83
C LEU A 87 -2.50 -11.10 28.67
N SER A 88 -2.49 -10.09 29.54
CA SER A 88 -1.52 -9.00 29.50
C SER A 88 -0.10 -9.47 29.88
N VAL A 89 0.02 -10.20 30.98
CA VAL A 89 1.30 -10.69 31.52
C VAL A 89 1.91 -11.73 30.57
N ASN A 90 1.13 -12.72 30.15
CA ASN A 90 1.61 -13.73 29.21
C ASN A 90 1.95 -13.12 27.86
N GLY A 91 1.17 -12.12 27.40
CA GLY A 91 1.50 -11.34 26.21
C GLY A 91 2.89 -10.70 26.30
N LEU A 92 3.19 -10.02 27.40
CA LEU A 92 4.50 -9.43 27.66
C LEU A 92 5.62 -10.47 27.73
N VAL A 93 5.38 -11.61 28.39
CA VAL A 93 6.36 -12.71 28.51
C VAL A 93 6.67 -13.26 27.12
N LEU A 94 5.66 -13.57 26.32
CA LEU A 94 5.83 -14.08 24.95
C LEU A 94 6.57 -13.10 24.05
N MET A 95 6.23 -11.80 24.11
CA MET A 95 6.96 -10.76 23.36
C MET A 95 8.42 -10.62 23.82
N SER A 96 8.68 -10.74 25.12
CA SER A 96 10.03 -10.68 25.67
C SER A 96 10.87 -11.88 25.22
N VAL A 97 10.32 -13.09 25.30
CA VAL A 97 10.96 -14.32 24.82
C VAL A 97 11.20 -14.24 23.31
N ALA A 98 10.22 -13.76 22.54
CA ALA A 98 10.37 -13.54 21.11
C ALA A 98 11.53 -12.58 20.78
N THR A 99 11.67 -11.50 21.54
CA THR A 99 12.78 -10.54 21.38
C THR A 99 14.13 -11.20 21.65
N LEU A 100 14.23 -12.02 22.69
CA LEU A 100 15.46 -12.76 23.02
C LEU A 100 15.82 -13.78 21.94
N LEU A 101 14.84 -14.54 21.43
CA LEU A 101 15.03 -15.49 20.34
C LEU A 101 15.46 -14.79 19.06
N TYR A 102 14.84 -13.66 18.75
CA TYR A 102 15.22 -12.84 17.59
C TYR A 102 16.67 -12.35 17.70
N ARG A 103 17.07 -11.85 18.88
CA ARG A 103 18.47 -11.43 19.13
C ARG A 103 19.46 -12.60 19.07
N SER A 104 19.07 -13.77 19.56
CA SER A 104 19.90 -14.99 19.44
C SER A 104 20.04 -15.46 17.99
N GLY A 105 18.97 -15.30 17.19
CA GLY A 105 18.96 -15.58 15.76
C GLY A 105 19.95 -14.73 14.98
N LEU A 106 20.12 -13.45 15.34
CA LEU A 106 21.10 -12.55 14.69
C LEU A 106 22.55 -13.04 14.78
N ASN A 107 22.89 -13.78 15.83
CA ASN A 107 24.25 -14.31 16.04
C ASN A 107 24.43 -15.73 15.46
N SER A 108 23.38 -16.32 14.89
CA SER A 108 23.40 -17.67 14.33
C SER A 108 23.44 -17.61 12.80
N THR A 109 23.92 -18.68 12.15
CA THR A 109 23.95 -18.80 10.68
C THR A 109 23.21 -20.05 10.21
N GLY A 110 22.70 -20.01 8.97
CA GLY A 110 22.04 -21.14 8.31
C GLY A 110 20.67 -21.49 8.91
N LEU A 111 20.32 -22.79 8.91
CA LEU A 111 18.98 -23.27 9.27
C LEU A 111 18.55 -22.90 10.71
N LYS A 112 19.51 -22.77 11.63
CA LYS A 112 19.24 -22.32 13.00
C LYS A 112 18.72 -20.89 13.04
N GLN A 113 19.26 -20.02 12.20
CA GLN A 113 18.84 -18.62 12.11
C GLN A 113 17.38 -18.52 11.64
N ASP A 114 17.05 -19.20 10.55
CA ASP A 114 15.70 -19.20 9.98
C ASP A 114 14.66 -19.76 10.98
N PHE A 115 15.00 -20.85 11.66
CA PHE A 115 14.16 -21.45 12.68
C PHE A 115 13.92 -20.51 13.87
N LEU A 116 14.98 -19.88 14.40
CA LEU A 116 14.87 -18.92 15.50
C LEU A 116 14.06 -17.68 15.11
N PHE A 117 14.21 -17.18 13.88
CA PHE A 117 13.41 -16.07 13.39
C PHE A 117 11.94 -16.46 13.23
N GLN A 118 11.63 -17.64 12.68
CA GLN A 118 10.23 -18.05 12.49
C GLN A 118 9.53 -18.29 13.84
N ILE A 119 10.19 -18.93 14.81
CA ILE A 119 9.63 -19.10 16.16
C ILE A 119 9.51 -17.76 16.86
N GLY A 120 10.54 -16.91 16.79
CA GLY A 120 10.52 -15.58 17.36
C GLY A 120 9.35 -14.75 16.82
N LEU A 121 9.16 -14.72 15.51
CA LEU A 121 8.02 -14.02 14.87
C LEU A 121 6.68 -14.61 15.30
N THR A 122 6.58 -15.94 15.42
CA THR A 122 5.34 -16.60 15.84
C THR A 122 4.97 -16.24 17.28
N LEU A 123 5.93 -16.35 18.22
CA LEU A 123 5.72 -15.97 19.62
C LEU A 123 5.46 -14.47 19.77
N LEU A 124 6.03 -13.64 18.89
CA LEU A 124 5.76 -12.21 18.85
C LEU A 124 4.31 -11.91 18.46
N GLN A 125 3.78 -12.54 17.41
CA GLN A 125 2.39 -12.34 17.01
C GLN A 125 1.42 -12.88 18.08
N ALA A 126 1.70 -14.05 18.64
CA ALA A 126 0.93 -14.60 19.77
C ALA A 126 0.94 -13.65 20.97
N GLY A 127 2.12 -13.18 21.37
CA GLY A 127 2.29 -12.25 22.48
C GLY A 127 1.56 -10.92 22.25
N LYS A 128 1.60 -10.39 21.03
CA LYS A 128 0.87 -9.17 20.65
C LYS A 128 -0.63 -9.34 20.77
N VAL A 129 -1.21 -10.39 20.17
CA VAL A 129 -2.65 -10.64 20.23
C VAL A 129 -3.09 -10.76 21.69
N SER A 130 -2.38 -11.56 22.49
CA SER A 130 -2.64 -11.71 23.93
C SER A 130 -2.56 -10.38 24.69
N LEU A 131 -1.48 -9.62 24.47
CA LEU A 131 -1.24 -8.34 25.14
C LEU A 131 -2.32 -7.31 24.79
N ILE A 132 -2.65 -7.19 23.51
CA ILE A 132 -3.68 -6.26 23.03
C ILE A 132 -5.03 -6.64 23.60
N SER A 133 -5.41 -7.92 23.59
CA SER A 133 -6.67 -8.39 24.16
C SER A 133 -6.76 -8.10 25.66
N GLY A 134 -5.72 -8.44 26.43
CA GLY A 134 -5.71 -8.19 27.88
C GLY A 134 -5.77 -6.71 28.23
N LEU A 135 -4.91 -5.89 27.62
CA LEU A 135 -4.89 -4.45 27.87
C LEU A 135 -6.16 -3.74 27.38
N ALA A 136 -6.77 -4.20 26.28
CA ALA A 136 -8.00 -3.61 25.77
C ALA A 136 -9.16 -3.85 26.74
N MET A 137 -9.23 -5.02 27.38
CA MET A 137 -10.24 -5.31 28.42
C MET A 137 -10.04 -4.41 29.64
N VAL A 138 -8.80 -4.25 30.13
CA VAL A 138 -8.51 -3.33 31.25
C VAL A 138 -8.87 -1.90 30.89
N ALA A 139 -8.49 -1.45 29.68
CA ALA A 139 -8.72 -0.09 29.24
C ALA A 139 -10.21 0.21 28.99
N TYR A 140 -10.98 -0.78 28.52
CA TYR A 140 -12.43 -0.67 28.39
C TYR A 140 -13.10 -0.39 29.73
N ASP A 141 -12.70 -1.12 30.78
CA ASP A 141 -13.27 -0.94 32.13
C ASP A 141 -12.91 0.42 32.77
N ILE A 142 -11.74 0.99 32.43
CA ILE A 142 -11.24 2.23 33.04
C ILE A 142 -11.69 3.49 32.29
N LEU A 143 -11.64 3.47 30.95
CA LEU A 143 -11.71 4.69 30.15
C LEU A 143 -13.12 5.04 29.67
N ASP A 144 -14.10 4.15 29.83
CA ASP A 144 -15.49 4.32 29.32
C ASP A 144 -15.53 4.79 27.85
N LEU A 145 -14.52 4.38 27.08
CA LEU A 145 -14.44 4.61 25.63
C LEU A 145 -15.13 3.45 24.91
N GLY A 146 -15.59 3.70 23.68
CA GLY A 146 -16.06 2.63 22.81
C GLY A 146 -15.05 1.49 22.68
N PHE A 147 -15.52 0.26 22.41
CA PHE A 147 -14.71 -0.96 22.44
C PHE A 147 -13.47 -0.93 21.52
N ALA A 148 -13.55 -0.26 20.37
CA ALA A 148 -12.50 -0.23 19.36
C ALA A 148 -11.38 0.79 19.65
N TRP A 149 -11.67 1.91 20.32
CA TRP A 149 -10.68 2.96 20.58
C TRP A 149 -9.50 2.52 21.48
N PRO A 150 -9.72 1.79 22.60
CA PRO A 150 -8.63 1.22 23.37
C PRO A 150 -7.73 0.32 22.55
N ILE A 151 -8.31 -0.52 21.68
CA ILE A 151 -7.57 -1.43 20.80
C ILE A 151 -6.64 -0.62 19.86
N VAL A 152 -7.15 0.46 19.26
CA VAL A 152 -6.35 1.36 18.40
C VAL A 152 -5.18 1.98 19.16
N ILE A 153 -5.43 2.50 20.37
CA ILE A 153 -4.40 3.15 21.19
C ILE A 153 -3.29 2.15 21.55
N ILE A 154 -3.68 0.95 21.98
CA ILE A 154 -2.73 -0.11 22.34
C ILE A 154 -1.98 -0.61 21.10
N LEU A 155 -2.66 -0.80 19.96
CA LEU A 155 -2.00 -1.14 18.70
C LEU A 155 -1.00 -0.07 18.25
N GLY A 156 -1.33 1.21 18.46
CA GLY A 156 -0.43 2.33 18.19
C GLY A 156 0.82 2.28 19.08
N LEU A 157 0.65 2.02 20.38
CA LEU A 157 1.76 1.83 21.31
C LEU A 157 2.63 0.63 20.90
N VAL A 158 2.01 -0.51 20.60
CA VAL A 158 2.69 -1.73 20.14
C VAL A 158 3.43 -1.47 18.83
N ALA A 159 2.86 -0.69 17.91
CA ALA A 159 3.52 -0.29 16.68
C ALA A 159 4.78 0.55 16.96
N VAL A 160 4.69 1.57 17.81
CA VAL A 160 5.86 2.38 18.21
C VAL A 160 6.94 1.49 18.84
N LEU A 161 6.57 0.61 19.77
CA LEU A 161 7.50 -0.34 20.39
C LEU A 161 8.13 -1.29 19.36
N SER A 162 7.36 -1.73 18.37
CA SER A 162 7.86 -2.60 17.30
C SER A 162 8.93 -1.90 16.46
N PHE A 163 8.76 -0.62 16.16
CA PHE A 163 9.77 0.17 15.45
C PHE A 163 11.05 0.38 16.25
N LEU A 164 10.93 0.54 17.57
CA LEU A 164 12.07 0.77 18.47
C LEU A 164 12.84 -0.52 18.79
N LEU A 165 12.14 -1.62 19.06
CA LEU A 165 12.73 -2.84 19.60
C LEU A 165 13.15 -3.85 18.53
N PHE A 166 12.42 -3.90 17.40
CA PHE A 166 12.65 -4.91 16.37
C PHE A 166 13.31 -4.31 15.13
N PRO A 167 14.46 -4.84 14.68
CA PRO A 167 15.09 -4.42 13.43
C PRO A 167 14.39 -5.02 12.19
N SER A 168 13.54 -6.03 12.37
CA SER A 168 12.82 -6.66 11.26
C SER A 168 11.86 -5.70 10.57
N SER A 169 12.05 -5.50 9.26
CA SER A 169 11.14 -4.71 8.44
C SER A 169 9.78 -5.37 8.24
N LEU A 170 9.69 -6.71 8.31
CA LEU A 170 8.41 -7.43 8.27
C LEU A 170 7.56 -7.09 9.50
N GLU A 171 8.19 -7.10 10.67
CA GLU A 171 7.48 -6.84 11.93
C GLU A 171 7.01 -5.39 12.03
N ARG A 172 7.86 -4.45 11.62
CA ARG A 172 7.51 -3.03 11.51
C ARG A 172 6.32 -2.81 10.57
N PHE A 173 6.30 -3.53 9.44
CA PHE A 173 5.22 -3.47 8.47
C PHE A 173 3.92 -4.03 9.07
N VAL A 174 3.94 -5.24 9.64
CA VAL A 174 2.75 -5.86 10.25
C VAL A 174 2.20 -4.97 11.36
N ALA A 175 3.04 -4.45 12.26
CA ALA A 175 2.60 -3.60 13.35
C ALA A 175 1.97 -2.28 12.86
N ALA A 176 2.60 -1.61 11.89
CA ALA A 176 2.04 -0.39 11.29
C ALA A 176 0.73 -0.67 10.55
N SER A 177 0.67 -1.74 9.77
CA SER A 177 -0.55 -2.15 9.06
C SER A 177 -1.68 -2.47 10.04
N SER A 178 -1.43 -3.26 11.09
CA SER A 178 -2.46 -3.57 12.10
C SER A 178 -3.01 -2.30 12.76
N PHE A 179 -2.13 -1.36 13.13
CA PHE A 179 -2.56 -0.08 13.70
C PHE A 179 -3.40 0.74 12.70
N LEU A 180 -2.91 0.94 11.48
CA LEU A 180 -3.61 1.76 10.48
C LEU A 180 -4.94 1.11 10.04
N ILE A 181 -5.00 -0.22 9.92
CA ILE A 181 -6.22 -0.96 9.64
C ILE A 181 -7.22 -0.84 10.80
N SER A 182 -6.74 -0.90 12.04
CA SER A 182 -7.60 -0.74 13.21
C SER A 182 -8.25 0.65 13.27
N LEU A 183 -7.59 1.70 12.77
CA LEU A 183 -8.21 3.03 12.64
C LEU A 183 -9.43 3.00 11.71
N TRP A 184 -9.34 2.32 10.55
CA TRP A 184 -10.50 2.16 9.66
C TRP A 184 -11.64 1.43 10.37
N VAL A 185 -11.34 0.30 11.02
CA VAL A 185 -12.34 -0.50 11.73
C VAL A 185 -12.98 0.29 12.88
N CYS A 186 -12.19 1.04 13.64
CA CYS A 186 -12.67 1.86 14.75
C CYS A 186 -13.57 3.01 14.28
N LEU A 187 -13.24 3.65 13.16
CA LEU A 187 -14.12 4.65 12.54
C LEU A 187 -15.45 4.05 12.11
N LEU A 188 -15.47 2.75 11.78
CA LEU A 188 -16.70 2.08 11.37
C LEU A 188 -17.55 1.66 12.57
N LEU A 189 -16.94 1.11 13.61
CA LEU A 189 -17.66 0.51 14.75
C LEU A 189 -18.14 1.52 15.79
N ASP A 190 -17.29 2.48 16.17
CA ASP A 190 -17.51 3.29 17.37
C ASP A 190 -17.83 4.76 17.08
N THR A 191 -17.74 5.19 15.82
CA THR A 191 -17.98 6.60 15.46
C THR A 191 -19.45 6.82 15.12
N SER A 192 -20.04 7.88 15.69
CA SER A 192 -21.42 8.27 15.37
C SER A 192 -21.61 8.53 13.87
N ALA A 193 -22.78 8.14 13.33
CA ALA A 193 -23.09 8.24 11.89
C ALA A 193 -22.92 9.65 11.31
N ARG A 194 -23.10 10.71 12.12
CA ARG A 194 -22.92 12.11 11.70
C ARG A 194 -21.47 12.42 11.31
N TRP A 195 -20.50 11.83 12.01
CA TRP A 195 -19.07 12.15 11.87
C TRP A 195 -18.30 11.07 11.10
N GLN A 196 -18.84 9.86 11.02
CA GLN A 196 -18.22 8.71 10.40
C GLN A 196 -17.66 9.00 8.99
N GLY A 197 -18.48 9.60 8.13
CA GLY A 197 -18.11 9.95 6.76
C GLY A 197 -17.00 10.98 6.62
N GLY A 198 -17.12 12.08 7.38
CA GLY A 198 -16.11 13.14 7.43
C GLY A 198 -14.78 12.65 7.99
N MET A 199 -14.80 11.87 9.08
CA MET A 199 -13.59 11.30 9.69
C MET A 199 -12.94 10.23 8.79
N PHE A 200 -13.74 9.44 8.09
CA PHE A 200 -13.23 8.49 7.11
C PHE A 200 -12.49 9.22 5.97
N THR A 201 -13.14 10.23 5.38
CA THR A 201 -12.54 11.04 4.31
C THR A 201 -11.28 11.75 4.80
N LEU A 202 -11.30 12.29 6.02
CA LEU A 202 -10.12 12.88 6.64
C LEU A 202 -8.99 11.85 6.76
N LEU A 203 -9.28 10.62 7.18
CA LEU A 203 -8.28 9.56 7.27
C LEU A 203 -7.71 9.20 5.90
N VAL A 204 -8.54 9.19 4.83
CA VAL A 204 -8.06 9.02 3.45
C VAL A 204 -7.10 10.15 3.08
N ILE A 205 -7.48 11.39 3.35
CA ILE A 205 -6.65 12.57 3.07
C ILE A 205 -5.32 12.49 3.83
N VAL A 206 -5.33 12.10 5.10
CA VAL A 206 -4.12 11.89 5.91
C VAL A 206 -3.22 10.81 5.30
N HIS A 207 -3.78 9.68 4.85
CA HIS A 207 -3.00 8.65 4.16
C HIS A 207 -2.37 9.17 2.86
N LEU A 208 -3.12 9.92 2.05
CA LEU A 208 -2.65 10.51 0.80
C LEU A 208 -1.52 11.52 1.04
N PHE A 209 -1.66 12.39 2.05
CA PHE A 209 -0.59 13.31 2.44
C PHE A 209 0.63 12.58 2.99
N GLY A 210 0.44 11.52 3.78
CA GLY A 210 1.54 10.67 4.26
C GLY A 210 2.33 10.06 3.09
N ILE A 211 1.63 9.46 2.12
CA ILE A 211 2.25 8.90 0.91
C ILE A 211 2.97 10.00 0.12
N ALA A 212 2.36 11.16 -0.07
CA ALA A 212 2.97 12.29 -0.76
C ALA A 212 4.24 12.82 -0.06
N ALA A 213 4.23 12.87 1.28
CA ALA A 213 5.41 13.25 2.07
C ALA A 213 6.56 12.26 1.88
N PHE A 214 6.27 10.94 1.85
CA PHE A 214 7.28 9.92 1.55
C PHE A 214 7.83 10.01 0.11
N LEU A 215 7.04 10.46 -0.85
CA LEU A 215 7.50 10.70 -2.22
C LEU A 215 8.37 11.95 -2.33
N HIS A 216 8.06 12.98 -1.55
CA HIS A 216 8.84 14.22 -1.52
C HIS A 216 10.17 14.06 -0.78
N TRP A 217 10.18 13.42 0.39
CA TRP A 217 11.37 13.19 1.20
C TRP A 217 11.90 11.75 1.04
N SER A 218 12.72 11.54 0.01
CA SER A 218 13.34 10.24 -0.31
C SER A 218 14.17 9.64 0.84
N ILE A 219 14.80 10.49 1.67
CA ILE A 219 15.58 10.08 2.84
C ILE A 219 14.69 9.43 3.91
N LEU A 220 13.50 10.01 4.15
CA LEU A 220 12.52 9.49 5.11
C LEU A 220 12.00 8.12 4.63
N ARG A 221 11.74 8.00 3.32
CA ARG A 221 11.33 6.73 2.69
C ARG A 221 12.35 5.62 2.90
N ARG A 222 13.65 5.92 2.89
CA ARG A 222 14.71 4.91 3.11
C ARG A 222 14.69 4.33 4.52
N HIS A 223 14.46 5.17 5.54
CA HIS A 223 14.51 4.73 6.94
C HIS A 223 13.21 4.05 7.41
N VAL A 224 12.07 4.45 6.84
CA VAL A 224 10.74 4.02 7.31
C VAL A 224 9.94 3.33 6.21
N LEU A 225 10.61 2.53 5.39
CA LEU A 225 10.00 1.88 4.24
C LEU A 225 8.79 1.01 4.60
N ALA A 226 8.88 0.31 5.73
CA ALA A 226 7.79 -0.52 6.24
C ALA A 226 6.52 0.30 6.53
N LEU A 227 6.64 1.55 6.97
CA LEU A 227 5.49 2.43 7.21
C LEU A 227 4.88 2.93 5.90
N TYR A 228 5.71 3.23 4.91
CA TYR A 228 5.24 3.62 3.57
C TYR A 228 4.41 2.50 2.92
N ASP A 229 4.92 1.26 2.94
CA ASP A 229 4.20 0.11 2.40
C ASP A 229 2.92 -0.17 3.24
N ALA A 230 2.98 0.00 4.57
CA ALA A 230 1.81 -0.15 5.44
C ALA A 230 0.72 0.90 5.18
N LEU A 231 1.09 2.16 4.90
CA LEU A 231 0.14 3.22 4.51
C LEU A 231 -0.57 2.88 3.20
N LEU A 232 0.16 2.38 2.21
CA LEU A 232 -0.44 1.97 0.93
C LEU A 232 -1.42 0.81 1.12
N VAL A 233 -1.01 -0.25 1.83
CA VAL A 233 -1.87 -1.41 2.10
C VAL A 233 -3.09 -1.02 2.94
N SER A 234 -2.89 -0.17 3.95
CA SER A 234 -3.99 0.36 4.76
C SER A 234 -4.98 1.16 3.92
N LEU A 235 -4.50 2.07 3.06
CA LEU A 235 -5.35 2.85 2.15
C LEU A 235 -6.13 1.95 1.20
N CYS A 236 -5.49 0.89 0.69
CA CYS A 236 -6.14 -0.13 -0.13
C CYS A 236 -7.29 -0.82 0.60
N ILE A 237 -7.08 -1.22 1.85
CA ILE A 237 -8.12 -1.83 2.67
C ILE A 237 -9.24 -0.83 2.97
N GLY A 238 -8.91 0.41 3.37
CA GLY A 238 -9.89 1.46 3.63
C GLY A 238 -10.79 1.74 2.42
N VAL A 239 -10.20 2.03 1.26
CA VAL A 239 -10.96 2.27 0.02
C VAL A 239 -11.75 1.03 -0.39
N GLY A 240 -11.19 -0.17 -0.20
CA GLY A 240 -11.88 -1.43 -0.46
C GLY A 240 -13.13 -1.62 0.38
N ILE A 241 -13.08 -1.30 1.68
CA ILE A 241 -14.24 -1.34 2.55
C ILE A 241 -15.36 -0.44 2.00
N ILE A 242 -15.05 0.80 1.62
CA ILE A 242 -16.07 1.70 1.03
C ILE A 242 -16.62 1.14 -0.28
N ALA A 243 -15.76 0.66 -1.17
CA ALA A 243 -16.17 0.17 -2.48
C ALA A 243 -17.09 -1.06 -2.38
N THR A 244 -16.80 -2.00 -1.46
CA THR A 244 -17.54 -3.27 -1.36
C THR A 244 -18.78 -3.22 -0.46
N PHE A 245 -18.76 -2.46 0.65
CA PHE A 245 -19.86 -2.50 1.61
C PHE A 245 -21.12 -1.77 1.10
N ILE A 246 -20.98 -0.77 0.23
CA ILE A 246 -22.11 0.07 -0.20
C ILE A 246 -23.12 -0.70 -1.08
N LYS A 247 -22.82 -1.91 -1.58
CA LYS A 247 -23.81 -2.71 -2.33
C LYS A 247 -24.16 -4.05 -1.69
N LEU A 248 -23.54 -4.48 -0.59
CA LEU A 248 -24.01 -5.66 0.15
C LEU A 248 -25.42 -5.43 0.72
N THR A 249 -25.74 -4.19 1.10
CA THR A 249 -27.09 -3.76 1.52
C THR A 249 -28.07 -3.62 0.34
N ALA A 250 -27.57 -3.38 -0.88
CA ALA A 250 -28.39 -3.28 -2.10
C ALA A 250 -28.72 -4.65 -2.72
N LEU A 251 -27.86 -5.65 -2.50
CA LEU A 251 -28.15 -7.05 -2.75
C LEU A 251 -29.10 -7.55 -1.65
N GLY A 252 -30.41 -7.35 -1.84
CA GLY A 252 -31.49 -7.75 -0.92
C GLY A 252 -31.62 -9.25 -0.62
N GLN A 253 -30.53 -10.02 -0.66
CA GLN A 253 -30.43 -11.44 -0.34
C GLN A 253 -29.53 -11.74 0.86
N VAL A 254 -29.04 -10.72 1.56
CA VAL A 254 -28.26 -10.91 2.79
C VAL A 254 -29.23 -11.17 3.95
N PRO A 255 -29.15 -12.31 4.66
CA PRO A 255 -29.97 -12.59 5.83
C PRO A 255 -29.91 -11.43 6.82
N GLN A 256 -31.03 -11.07 7.46
CA GLN A 256 -31.08 -9.91 8.38
C GLN A 256 -30.02 -9.95 9.49
N ALA A 257 -29.55 -11.13 9.89
CA ALA A 257 -28.46 -11.31 10.86
C ALA A 257 -27.06 -10.87 10.35
N VAL A 258 -26.85 -10.84 9.03
CA VAL A 258 -25.63 -10.30 8.39
C VAL A 258 -25.86 -8.84 7.97
N ALA A 259 -27.11 -8.45 7.66
CA ALA A 259 -27.48 -7.06 7.43
C ALA A 259 -27.38 -6.21 8.72
N SER A 260 -27.58 -6.78 9.91
CA SER A 260 -27.29 -6.11 11.18
C SER A 260 -25.79 -5.93 11.45
N PHE A 261 -24.92 -6.76 10.85
CA PHE A 261 -23.47 -6.54 10.82
C PHE A 261 -23.04 -5.59 9.69
N SER A 262 -23.95 -5.29 8.73
CA SER A 262 -23.74 -4.20 7.79
C SER A 262 -23.90 -2.88 8.56
N LEU A 263 -22.78 -2.42 9.10
CA LEU A 263 -22.60 -1.08 9.64
C LEU A 263 -23.29 -0.11 8.68
N GLY A 264 -24.29 0.60 9.19
CA GLY A 264 -25.15 1.52 8.44
C GLY A 264 -24.37 2.72 7.91
N LEU A 265 -23.46 2.47 6.98
CA LEU A 265 -22.80 3.48 6.19
C LEU A 265 -23.85 4.03 5.24
N ALA A 266 -24.36 5.21 5.59
CA ALA A 266 -25.32 5.95 4.79
C ALA A 266 -24.89 5.91 3.32
N GLY A 267 -25.76 5.29 2.51
CA GLY A 267 -25.56 5.13 1.09
C GLY A 267 -25.24 6.46 0.41
N PHE A 268 -24.38 6.38 -0.60
CA PHE A 268 -24.09 7.43 -1.58
C PHE A 268 -23.48 8.76 -1.10
N SER A 269 -23.74 9.27 0.11
CA SER A 269 -23.25 10.59 0.55
C SER A 269 -21.74 10.65 0.76
N GLU A 270 -21.13 9.56 1.24
CA GLU A 270 -19.70 9.52 1.61
C GLU A 270 -18.76 9.12 0.46
N LYS A 271 -19.31 8.73 -0.69
CA LYS A 271 -18.51 8.35 -1.86
C LYS A 271 -17.80 9.54 -2.48
N TRP A 272 -18.55 10.63 -2.69
CA TRP A 272 -18.08 11.79 -3.42
C TRP A 272 -16.85 12.45 -2.79
N PRO A 273 -16.78 12.67 -1.46
CA PRO A 273 -15.60 13.25 -0.85
C PRO A 273 -14.34 12.39 -1.03
N THR A 274 -14.45 11.08 -0.81
CA THR A 274 -13.34 10.12 -1.00
C THR A 274 -12.91 10.05 -2.47
N GLN A 275 -13.88 10.04 -3.38
CA GLN A 275 -13.65 9.99 -4.82
C GLN A 275 -12.96 11.26 -5.33
N ILE A 276 -13.38 12.44 -4.88
CA ILE A 276 -12.73 13.71 -5.18
C ILE A 276 -11.30 13.72 -4.62
N ALA A 277 -11.09 13.26 -3.38
CA ALA A 277 -9.76 13.20 -2.77
C ALA A 277 -8.81 12.28 -3.57
N LEU A 278 -9.27 11.09 -3.97
CA LEU A 278 -8.49 10.17 -4.80
C LEU A 278 -8.24 10.72 -6.21
N ALA A 279 -9.20 11.41 -6.82
CA ALA A 279 -9.03 12.06 -8.11
C ALA A 279 -7.97 13.16 -8.07
N LEU A 280 -8.03 14.02 -7.05
CA LEU A 280 -7.03 15.07 -6.82
C LEU A 280 -5.64 14.46 -6.58
N ALA A 281 -5.56 13.39 -5.79
CA ALA A 281 -4.31 12.68 -5.56
C ALA A 281 -3.77 12.04 -6.85
N LEU A 282 -4.63 11.47 -7.69
CA LEU A 282 -4.23 10.89 -8.97
C LEU A 282 -3.73 11.97 -9.95
N LEU A 283 -4.41 13.11 -10.03
CA LEU A 283 -3.93 14.26 -10.80
C LEU A 283 -2.58 14.75 -10.28
N ALA A 284 -2.44 14.93 -8.95
CA ALA A 284 -1.19 15.34 -8.33
C ALA A 284 -0.06 14.34 -8.61
N LEU A 285 -0.34 13.03 -8.58
CA LEU A 285 0.61 11.99 -8.92
C LEU A 285 1.03 12.08 -10.39
N ILE A 286 0.08 12.26 -11.32
CA ILE A 286 0.38 12.42 -12.76
C ILE A 286 1.29 13.64 -12.97
N PHE A 287 1.00 14.78 -12.34
CA PHE A 287 1.85 15.97 -12.42
C PHE A 287 3.23 15.75 -11.78
N TRP A 288 3.30 15.03 -10.66
CA TRP A 288 4.56 14.68 -10.01
C TRP A 288 5.43 13.81 -10.92
N VAL A 289 4.84 12.78 -11.56
CA VAL A 289 5.55 11.91 -12.51
C VAL A 289 5.97 12.67 -13.78
N ALA A 290 5.17 13.62 -14.24
CA ALA A 290 5.51 14.44 -15.41
C ALA A 290 6.71 15.38 -15.18
N GLY A 291 7.06 15.66 -13.91
CA GLY A 291 8.18 16.51 -13.51
C GLY A 291 7.92 18.03 -13.69
N THR A 292 8.85 18.85 -13.20
CA THR A 292 8.72 20.32 -13.12
C THR A 292 9.13 21.08 -14.39
N GLY A 293 9.40 20.37 -15.49
CA GLY A 293 9.90 20.95 -16.74
C GLY A 293 8.92 21.92 -17.44
N ARG A 294 9.46 22.90 -18.17
CA ARG A 294 8.73 24.03 -18.81
C ARG A 294 7.72 23.67 -19.91
N SER A 295 7.53 22.39 -20.28
CA SER A 295 6.50 21.96 -21.25
C SER A 295 5.23 21.48 -20.50
N LYS A 296 4.61 22.39 -19.75
CA LYS A 296 3.64 22.04 -18.69
C LYS A 296 2.28 21.47 -19.14
N LEU A 297 2.01 21.34 -20.44
CA LEU A 297 0.73 20.83 -20.95
C LEU A 297 0.94 20.10 -22.27
N SER A 298 1.78 19.08 -22.28
CA SER A 298 1.84 18.20 -23.45
C SER A 298 0.46 17.57 -23.71
N GLU A 299 0.08 17.39 -24.98
CA GLU A 299 -1.16 16.72 -25.39
C GLU A 299 -1.47 15.43 -24.58
N PRO A 300 -0.51 14.51 -24.31
CA PRO A 300 -0.78 13.32 -23.50
C PRO A 300 -1.08 13.62 -22.04
N LEU A 301 -0.47 14.66 -21.45
CA LEU A 301 -0.75 15.07 -20.07
C LEU A 301 -2.18 15.63 -19.95
N LEU A 302 -2.59 16.47 -20.91
CA LEU A 302 -3.96 16.97 -20.99
C LEU A 302 -4.97 15.84 -21.18
N ALA A 303 -4.66 14.87 -22.05
CA ALA A 303 -5.50 13.70 -22.25
C ALA A 303 -5.61 12.84 -20.99
N ALA A 304 -4.52 12.65 -20.25
CA ALA A 304 -4.53 11.93 -18.97
C ALA A 304 -5.39 12.66 -17.92
N CYS A 305 -5.24 13.98 -17.77
CA CYS A 305 -6.07 14.77 -16.87
C CYS A 305 -7.56 14.71 -17.24
N ALA A 306 -7.90 14.85 -18.52
CA ALA A 306 -9.26 14.69 -19.01
C ALA A 306 -9.80 13.28 -18.72
N GLY A 307 -8.97 12.25 -18.92
CA GLY A 307 -9.28 10.87 -18.56
C GLY A 307 -9.62 10.71 -17.08
N VAL A 308 -8.81 11.28 -16.17
CA VAL A 308 -9.09 11.24 -14.73
C VAL A 308 -10.40 11.95 -14.39
N LEU A 309 -10.69 13.11 -14.99
CA LEU A 309 -11.95 13.83 -14.74
C LEU A 309 -13.16 13.01 -15.19
N VAL A 310 -13.13 12.43 -16.39
CA VAL A 310 -14.20 11.56 -16.89
C VAL A 310 -14.35 10.32 -16.01
N LEU A 311 -13.23 9.71 -15.63
CA LEU A 311 -13.23 8.54 -14.77
C LEU A 311 -13.80 8.86 -13.38
N THR A 312 -13.49 10.02 -12.84
CA THR A 312 -14.02 10.51 -11.55
C THR A 312 -15.53 10.73 -11.60
N LEU A 313 -16.14 10.97 -12.75
CA LEU A 313 -17.60 11.12 -12.84
C LEU A 313 -18.34 9.78 -12.96
N ILE A 314 -17.68 8.74 -13.48
CA ILE A 314 -18.33 7.50 -13.92
C ILE A 314 -17.93 6.29 -13.07
N SER A 315 -16.75 6.33 -12.45
CA SER A 315 -16.11 5.16 -11.82
C SER A 315 -16.25 5.13 -10.31
N ASP A 316 -15.89 3.99 -9.73
CA ASP A 316 -15.77 3.81 -8.28
C ASP A 316 -14.40 4.30 -7.76
N PRO A 317 -14.30 4.85 -6.53
CA PRO A 317 -13.02 5.22 -5.91
C PRO A 317 -11.97 4.11 -5.96
N GLY A 318 -12.35 2.84 -5.91
CA GLY A 318 -11.44 1.71 -6.05
C GLY A 318 -10.67 1.69 -7.37
N ILE A 319 -11.30 2.12 -8.48
CA ILE A 319 -10.66 2.18 -9.81
C ILE A 319 -9.63 3.32 -9.86
N LEU A 320 -9.94 4.48 -9.26
CA LEU A 320 -9.01 5.60 -9.16
C LEU A 320 -7.77 5.21 -8.35
N LEU A 321 -7.96 4.52 -7.22
CA LEU A 321 -6.86 4.02 -6.41
C LEU A 321 -6.01 3.00 -7.19
N ALA A 322 -6.64 2.06 -7.89
CA ALA A 322 -5.94 1.04 -8.67
C ALA A 322 -5.01 1.66 -9.74
N LEU A 323 -5.51 2.64 -10.48
CA LEU A 323 -4.70 3.40 -11.44
C LEU A 323 -3.57 4.17 -10.75
N GLY A 324 -3.86 4.81 -9.62
CA GLY A 324 -2.86 5.49 -8.81
C GLY A 324 -1.72 4.55 -8.40
N LEU A 325 -2.03 3.34 -7.92
CA LEU A 325 -1.05 2.33 -7.54
C LEU A 325 -0.21 1.83 -8.73
N MET A 326 -0.83 1.64 -9.90
CA MET A 326 -0.10 1.26 -11.11
C MET A 326 0.87 2.34 -11.57
N ILE A 327 0.43 3.61 -11.61
CA ILE A 327 1.29 4.75 -11.97
C ILE A 327 2.40 4.93 -10.93
N LEU A 328 2.06 4.85 -9.64
CA LEU A 328 3.00 4.96 -8.54
C LEU A 328 4.04 3.83 -8.58
N GLY A 329 3.61 2.60 -8.82
CA GLY A 329 4.49 1.44 -8.92
C GLY A 329 5.45 1.53 -10.11
N TYR A 330 4.95 2.02 -11.24
CA TYR A 330 5.79 2.31 -12.42
C TYR A 330 6.81 3.42 -12.11
N ALA A 331 6.37 4.53 -11.51
CA ALA A 331 7.23 5.68 -11.19
C ALA A 331 8.26 5.40 -10.09
N THR A 332 7.94 4.50 -9.14
CA THR A 332 8.85 4.10 -8.05
C THR A 332 9.65 2.85 -8.36
N HIS A 333 9.50 2.28 -9.56
CA HIS A 333 10.13 1.01 -9.97
C HIS A 333 9.84 -0.17 -9.03
N ARG A 334 8.65 -0.20 -8.43
CA ARG A 334 8.24 -1.23 -7.47
C ARG A 334 7.16 -2.14 -8.05
N PRO A 335 7.50 -3.37 -8.47
CA PRO A 335 6.54 -4.28 -9.11
C PRO A 335 5.41 -4.69 -8.17
N ALA A 336 5.65 -4.70 -6.85
CA ALA A 336 4.63 -5.00 -5.85
C ALA A 336 3.43 -4.03 -5.92
N HIS A 337 3.67 -2.73 -6.11
CA HIS A 337 2.59 -1.75 -6.23
C HIS A 337 1.84 -1.87 -7.55
N ILE A 338 2.54 -2.22 -8.64
CA ILE A 338 1.91 -2.48 -9.94
C ILE A 338 0.99 -3.71 -9.83
N LEU A 339 1.48 -4.79 -9.21
CA LEU A 339 0.71 -6.01 -9.02
C LEU A 339 -0.50 -5.78 -8.11
N LEU A 340 -0.32 -5.03 -7.02
CA LEU A 340 -1.41 -4.65 -6.13
C LEU A 340 -2.45 -3.79 -6.86
N GLY A 341 -2.01 -2.79 -7.63
CA GLY A 341 -2.88 -1.97 -8.47
C GLY A 341 -3.64 -2.78 -9.52
N LEU A 342 -2.98 -3.75 -10.17
CA LEU A 342 -3.63 -4.66 -11.11
C LEU A 342 -4.66 -5.56 -10.43
N ALA A 343 -4.33 -6.14 -9.27
CA ALA A 343 -5.27 -6.95 -8.49
C ALA A 343 -6.51 -6.14 -8.09
N PHE A 344 -6.30 -4.88 -7.68
CA PHE A 344 -7.37 -3.95 -7.34
C PHE A 344 -8.21 -3.54 -8.56
N ALA A 345 -7.56 -3.27 -9.70
CA ALA A 345 -8.25 -2.96 -10.96
C ALA A 345 -9.13 -4.13 -11.40
N LEU A 346 -8.63 -5.37 -11.31
CA LEU A 346 -9.39 -6.57 -11.63
C LEU A 346 -10.52 -6.80 -10.62
N GLY A 347 -10.25 -6.70 -9.32
CA GLY A 347 -11.22 -6.92 -8.25
C GLY A 347 -12.38 -5.92 -8.31
N PHE A 348 -12.07 -4.62 -8.35
CA PHE A 348 -13.11 -3.59 -8.46
C PHE A 348 -13.72 -3.51 -9.84
N GLY A 349 -12.98 -3.79 -10.91
CA GLY A 349 -13.52 -3.86 -12.27
C GLY A 349 -14.56 -4.98 -12.39
N PHE A 350 -14.25 -6.17 -11.86
CA PHE A 350 -15.18 -7.29 -11.78
C PHE A 350 -16.40 -6.92 -10.93
N TYR A 351 -16.20 -6.41 -9.73
CA TYR A 351 -17.29 -5.99 -8.85
C TYR A 351 -18.19 -4.92 -9.50
N TYR A 352 -17.60 -3.88 -10.10
CA TYR A 352 -18.31 -2.81 -10.81
C TYR A 352 -19.16 -3.37 -11.96
N TYR A 353 -18.60 -4.29 -12.75
CA TYR A 353 -19.29 -4.95 -13.86
C TYR A 353 -20.54 -5.74 -13.40
N TYR A 354 -20.40 -6.51 -12.32
CA TYR A 354 -21.53 -7.28 -11.79
C TYR A 354 -22.57 -6.40 -11.13
N ALA A 355 -22.13 -5.31 -10.51
CA ALA A 355 -23.00 -4.43 -9.76
C ALA A 355 -23.72 -3.37 -10.60
N LEU A 356 -23.52 -3.36 -11.92
CA LEU A 356 -24.35 -2.61 -12.86
C LEU A 356 -25.70 -3.32 -13.02
N ASP A 357 -26.80 -2.59 -12.81
CA ASP A 357 -28.18 -3.04 -13.03
C ASP A 357 -28.54 -3.02 -14.52
N LEU A 358 -27.80 -3.81 -15.29
CA LEU A 358 -27.92 -3.93 -16.74
C LEU A 358 -28.20 -5.38 -17.13
N THR A 359 -28.89 -5.57 -18.24
CA THR A 359 -29.10 -6.91 -18.79
C THR A 359 -27.78 -7.51 -19.26
N LEU A 360 -27.69 -8.85 -19.35
CA LEU A 360 -26.48 -9.54 -19.84
C LEU A 360 -26.07 -9.06 -21.25
N LEU A 361 -27.06 -8.73 -22.09
CA LEU A 361 -26.83 -8.18 -23.43
C LEU A 361 -26.19 -6.78 -23.37
N GLN A 362 -26.67 -5.91 -22.50
CA GLN A 362 -26.10 -4.57 -22.33
C GLN A 362 -24.66 -4.65 -21.78
N LYS A 363 -24.42 -5.56 -20.83
CA LYS A 363 -23.09 -5.79 -20.26
C LYS A 363 -22.10 -6.30 -21.30
N SER A 364 -22.49 -7.24 -22.17
CA SER A 364 -21.63 -7.73 -23.25
C SER A 364 -21.37 -6.65 -24.31
N ALA A 365 -22.37 -5.84 -24.65
CA ALA A 365 -22.21 -4.70 -25.56
C ALA A 365 -21.20 -3.66 -25.00
N ILE A 366 -21.27 -3.35 -23.70
CA ILE A 366 -20.30 -2.46 -23.03
C ILE A 366 -18.89 -3.06 -23.06
N LEU A 367 -18.74 -4.37 -22.90
CA LEU A 367 -17.44 -5.02 -22.94
C LEU A 367 -16.83 -4.99 -24.35
N ILE A 368 -17.64 -5.22 -25.38
CA ILE A 368 -17.21 -5.11 -26.78
C ILE A 368 -16.84 -3.65 -27.10
N ALA A 369 -17.67 -2.69 -26.70
CA ALA A 369 -17.43 -1.27 -26.93
C ALA A 369 -16.16 -0.78 -26.22
N SER A 370 -15.93 -1.20 -24.97
CA SER A 370 -14.70 -0.84 -24.23
C SER A 370 -13.46 -1.51 -24.84
N GLY A 371 -13.55 -2.75 -25.29
CA GLY A 371 -12.48 -3.42 -26.04
C GLY A 371 -12.12 -2.70 -27.33
N LEU A 372 -13.12 -2.30 -28.13
CA LEU A 372 -12.92 -1.51 -29.35
C LEU A 372 -12.32 -0.13 -29.04
N LEU A 373 -12.78 0.53 -27.97
CA LEU A 373 -12.25 1.82 -27.54
C LEU A 373 -10.77 1.71 -27.13
N PHE A 374 -10.40 0.67 -26.36
CA PHE A 374 -9.00 0.43 -26.00
C PHE A 374 -8.14 0.11 -27.23
N LEU A 375 -8.66 -0.65 -28.18
CA LEU A 375 -7.95 -0.95 -29.44
C LEU A 375 -7.73 0.33 -30.27
N ALA A 376 -8.75 1.18 -30.37
CA ALA A 376 -8.67 2.47 -31.05
C ALA A 376 -7.68 3.41 -30.35
N ALA A 377 -7.70 3.47 -29.02
CA ALA A 377 -6.75 4.25 -28.23
C ALA A 377 -5.32 3.74 -28.41
N ALA A 378 -5.10 2.43 -28.36
CA ALA A 378 -3.79 1.82 -28.61
C ALA A 378 -3.29 2.10 -30.03
N GLY A 379 -4.17 1.98 -31.03
CA GLY A 379 -3.89 2.33 -32.41
C GLY A 379 -3.50 3.80 -32.57
N TYR A 380 -4.24 4.71 -31.91
CA TYR A 380 -3.97 6.14 -31.90
C TYR A 380 -2.61 6.47 -31.26
N ILE A 381 -2.31 5.91 -30.09
CA ILE A 381 -1.03 6.06 -29.39
C ILE A 381 0.14 5.57 -30.25
N ARG A 382 -0.05 4.43 -30.93
CA ARG A 382 0.96 3.86 -31.84
C ARG A 382 1.16 4.75 -33.07
N TRP A 383 0.08 5.22 -33.68
CA TRP A 383 0.12 6.10 -34.86
C TRP A 383 0.78 7.45 -34.56
N ARG A 384 0.39 8.09 -33.45
CA ARG A 384 1.03 9.32 -32.96
C ARG A 384 2.45 9.11 -32.43
N ARG A 385 2.96 7.87 -32.42
CA ARG A 385 4.28 7.45 -31.93
C ARG A 385 4.57 7.88 -30.48
N TRP A 386 3.55 8.05 -29.62
CA TRP A 386 3.76 8.59 -28.26
C TRP A 386 4.66 7.72 -27.38
N HIS A 387 4.86 6.46 -27.77
CA HIS A 387 5.83 5.52 -27.18
C HIS A 387 7.29 5.79 -27.57
N VAL A 388 7.56 6.65 -28.56
CA VAL A 388 8.91 6.96 -29.05
C VAL A 388 9.45 8.24 -28.36
N PRO A 389 10.60 8.18 -27.68
CA PRO A 389 11.21 9.35 -27.02
C PRO A 389 11.38 10.53 -27.99
N GLN A 390 11.01 11.74 -27.57
CA GLN A 390 11.01 12.97 -28.39
C GLN A 390 12.32 13.23 -29.15
N LYS A 391 13.48 12.79 -28.61
CA LYS A 391 14.79 12.90 -29.28
C LYS A 391 14.88 12.19 -30.64
N ALA A 392 14.09 11.14 -30.87
CA ALA A 392 14.05 10.43 -32.15
C ALA A 392 13.10 11.08 -33.17
N ARG A 393 12.29 12.08 -32.76
CA ARG A 393 11.37 12.79 -33.67
C ARG A 393 11.98 14.00 -34.36
N THR A 394 13.06 14.56 -33.81
CA THR A 394 13.64 15.82 -34.29
C THR A 394 14.88 15.67 -35.16
N ASN A 395 15.39 14.46 -35.39
CA ASN A 395 16.54 14.23 -36.29
C ASN A 395 16.22 13.18 -37.38
N PRO A 396 15.56 13.55 -38.48
CA PRO A 396 15.38 12.66 -39.64
C PRO A 396 16.66 12.45 -40.46
N ARG A 397 17.77 13.12 -40.12
CA ARG A 397 18.98 13.18 -40.98
C ARG A 397 20.06 12.13 -40.70
N GLU A 398 19.97 11.36 -39.62
CA GLU A 398 21.00 10.35 -39.29
C GLU A 398 20.68 8.94 -39.80
N THR A 399 19.48 8.66 -40.31
CA THR A 399 19.13 7.32 -40.84
C THR A 399 19.50 7.11 -42.31
N ASN A 400 20.20 8.05 -42.96
CA ASN A 400 20.64 7.91 -44.36
C ASN A 400 22.15 7.65 -44.53
N ASN A 401 22.91 7.51 -43.45
CA ASN A 401 24.35 7.18 -43.49
C ASN A 401 24.67 5.95 -42.65
N ALA A 402 23.92 4.85 -42.84
CA ALA A 402 24.30 3.52 -42.36
C ALA A 402 24.13 2.52 -43.49
#